data_AF-A0A3M7QQC9-F1
#
_entry.id   AF-A0A3M7QQC9-F1
#
_cell.length_a   1.000
_cell.length_b   1.000
_cell.length_c   1.000
_cell.angle_alpha   90.00
_cell.angle_beta   90.00
_cell.angle_gamma   90.00
#
_symmetry.space_group_name_H-M   'P 1'
#
loop_
_entity.id
_entity.type
_entity.pdbx_description
1 polymer ?
#
loop_
_entity_poly.entity_id
_entity_poly.type
_entity_poly.pdbx_seq_one_letter_code
_entity_poly.pdbx_strand_id
1 'polypeptide(L)'
;MMAKFCVLFCLWFCLTDAIDIDALLNSMSLEEKCGQMTQVTFDVIQKLPQPADFDENPVNLTLLEYAILEKNVGSILNTPYNVAQKAETWQKIIKVIQDATAKSRLRIPTIYGLDSIHGANYIQEAVLFPHSISLAGSFNPELTRKIAQITSLETRAIGVPWNFNPVLDVGRQPVWPRLFETYGEDPYLAGRMGEVYVQASQGNDLKNRSNVATCLKHYIGYSFPF
;
A
#
# COMPACT_ATOMS: atom_id res chain seq x y z
N MET A 1 21.04 -2.21 7.13
CA MET A 1 19.93 -1.51 7.82
C MET A 1 18.66 -1.49 6.96
N MET A 2 18.75 -1.08 5.69
CA MET A 2 17.58 -0.97 4.79
C MET A 2 16.88 -2.32 4.48
N ALA A 3 17.64 -3.40 4.25
CA ALA A 3 17.07 -4.75 4.05
C ALA A 3 16.31 -5.29 5.28
N LYS A 4 16.68 -4.89 6.51
CA LYS A 4 15.94 -5.27 7.74
C LYS A 4 14.51 -4.72 7.69
N PHE A 5 14.34 -3.48 7.24
CA PHE A 5 13.04 -2.81 7.20
C PHE A 5 12.08 -3.47 6.20
N CYS A 6 12.53 -3.74 4.96
CA CYS A 6 11.71 -4.38 3.94
C CYS A 6 11.28 -5.81 4.33
N VAL A 7 12.21 -6.60 4.89
CA VAL A 7 11.94 -7.98 5.32
C VAL A 7 10.99 -8.01 6.53
N LEU A 8 11.17 -7.10 7.51
CA LEU A 8 10.21 -6.92 8.61
C LEU A 8 8.81 -6.63 8.06
N PHE A 9 8.72 -5.68 7.12
CA PHE A 9 7.46 -5.16 6.66
C PHE A 9 6.65 -6.21 5.89
N CYS A 10 7.28 -7.03 5.05
CA CYS A 10 6.62 -8.13 4.34
C CYS A 10 6.13 -9.25 5.27
N LEU A 11 6.92 -9.60 6.29
CA LEU A 11 6.67 -10.77 7.11
C LEU A 11 5.74 -10.51 8.29
N TRP A 12 5.63 -9.25 8.75
CA TRP A 12 4.78 -8.88 9.88
C TRP A 12 3.29 -9.14 9.62
N PHE A 13 2.87 -9.12 8.35
CA PHE A 13 1.49 -9.37 7.92
C PHE A 13 1.11 -10.85 7.79
N CYS A 14 2.07 -11.77 7.77
CA CYS A 14 1.83 -13.14 7.29
C CYS A 14 2.17 -14.26 8.26
N LEU A 15 2.97 -14.03 9.31
CA LEU A 15 3.50 -15.12 10.14
C LEU A 15 3.13 -15.01 11.63
N THR A 16 2.83 -16.17 12.21
CA THR A 16 2.30 -16.34 13.57
C THR A 16 3.37 -16.27 14.65
N ASP A 17 4.62 -16.59 14.33
CA ASP A 17 5.74 -16.64 15.27
C ASP A 17 6.68 -15.43 15.14
N ALA A 18 7.40 -15.11 16.21
CA ALA A 18 8.46 -14.11 16.18
C ALA A 18 9.58 -14.59 15.23
N ILE A 19 9.61 -14.05 14.02
CA ILE A 19 10.66 -14.35 13.06
C ILE A 19 11.95 -13.72 13.53
N ASP A 20 13.01 -14.53 13.58
CA ASP A 20 14.36 -14.01 13.71
C ASP A 20 14.79 -13.39 12.37
N ILE A 21 14.60 -12.08 12.25
CA ILE A 21 14.99 -11.30 11.07
C ILE A 21 16.49 -11.41 10.81
N ASP A 22 17.32 -11.52 11.85
CA ASP A 22 18.76 -11.58 11.69
C ASP A 22 19.19 -12.93 11.13
N ALA A 23 18.60 -14.02 11.63
CA ALA A 23 18.77 -15.35 11.03
C ALA A 23 18.29 -15.36 9.56
N LEU A 24 17.13 -14.77 9.27
CA LEU A 24 16.61 -14.71 7.90
C LEU A 24 17.55 -13.93 6.97
N LEU A 25 17.99 -12.74 7.36
CA LEU A 25 18.92 -11.94 6.57
C LEU A 25 20.29 -12.61 6.38
N ASN A 26 20.76 -13.36 7.37
CA ASN A 26 22.00 -14.12 7.24
C ASN A 26 21.83 -15.29 6.26
N SER A 27 20.61 -15.83 6.10
CA SER A 27 20.31 -16.88 5.13
C SER A 27 20.11 -16.37 3.70
N MET A 28 19.97 -15.05 3.48
CA MET A 28 19.72 -14.44 2.18
C MET A 28 21.00 -14.17 1.39
N SER A 29 20.96 -14.42 0.07
CA SER A 29 21.97 -13.93 -0.88
C SER A 29 21.91 -12.40 -1.01
N LEU A 30 22.90 -11.82 -1.70
CA LEU A 30 22.88 -10.37 -1.98
C LEU A 30 21.70 -10.01 -2.89
N GLU A 31 21.42 -10.84 -3.90
CA GLU A 31 20.34 -10.66 -4.86
C GLU A 31 18.98 -10.72 -4.17
N GLU A 32 18.77 -11.65 -3.23
CA GLU A 32 17.53 -11.70 -2.46
C GLU A 32 17.35 -10.44 -1.58
N LYS A 33 18.43 -9.91 -1.00
CA LYS A 33 18.37 -8.66 -0.22
C LYS A 33 18.02 -7.47 -1.09
N CYS A 34 18.64 -7.35 -2.26
CA CYS A 34 18.34 -6.32 -3.24
C CYS A 34 16.89 -6.44 -3.75
N GLY A 35 16.43 -7.66 -4.03
CA GLY A 35 15.07 -7.94 -4.45
C GLY A 35 14.04 -7.51 -3.40
N GLN A 36 14.28 -7.80 -2.11
CA GLN A 36 13.40 -7.35 -1.03
C GLN A 36 13.34 -5.82 -0.89
N MET A 37 14.39 -5.10 -1.31
CA MET A 37 14.41 -3.64 -1.37
C MET A 37 13.85 -3.07 -2.68
N THR A 38 13.42 -3.93 -3.61
CA THR A 38 12.89 -3.54 -4.91
C THR A 38 11.37 -3.59 -4.89
N GLN A 39 10.76 -2.43 -5.17
CA GLN A 39 9.33 -2.32 -5.44
C GLN A 39 9.12 -1.98 -6.92
N VAL A 40 8.21 -2.69 -7.58
CA VAL A 40 7.87 -2.45 -9.00
C VAL A 40 6.41 -2.03 -9.16
N THR A 41 6.12 -1.17 -10.14
CA THR A 41 4.72 -0.91 -10.54
C THR A 41 4.11 -2.17 -11.16
N PHE A 42 2.79 -2.35 -11.00
CA PHE A 42 2.04 -3.44 -11.61
C PHE A 42 2.24 -3.51 -13.13
N ASP A 43 2.55 -2.39 -13.78
CA ASP A 43 2.78 -2.31 -15.23
C ASP A 43 3.86 -3.29 -15.73
N VAL A 44 4.84 -3.64 -14.88
CA VAL A 44 5.91 -4.56 -15.29
C VAL A 44 5.46 -6.02 -15.38
N ILE A 45 4.33 -6.37 -14.75
CA ILE A 45 3.75 -7.72 -14.74
C ILE A 45 2.39 -7.78 -15.41
N GLN A 46 1.91 -6.69 -16.02
CA GLN A 46 0.59 -6.67 -16.65
C GLN A 46 0.62 -7.25 -18.06
N LYS A 47 -0.48 -7.89 -18.47
CA LYS A 47 -0.70 -8.30 -19.87
C LYS A 47 -0.88 -7.06 -20.74
N LEU A 48 -0.23 -7.08 -21.90
CA LEU A 48 -0.33 -6.06 -22.93
C LEU A 48 -0.64 -6.70 -24.30
N PRO A 49 -1.48 -6.06 -25.14
CA PRO A 49 -2.26 -4.86 -24.83
C PRO A 49 -3.32 -5.14 -23.75
N GLN A 50 -3.95 -4.09 -23.22
CA GLN A 50 -5.05 -4.23 -22.28
C GLN A 50 -6.13 -5.14 -22.90
N PRO A 51 -6.56 -6.23 -22.22
CA PRO A 51 -7.62 -7.08 -22.70
C PRO A 51 -8.91 -6.29 -22.90
N ALA A 52 -9.70 -6.66 -23.92
CA ALA A 52 -11.01 -6.05 -24.14
C ALA A 52 -12.01 -6.40 -23.01
N ASP A 53 -11.80 -7.56 -22.36
CA ASP A 53 -12.57 -8.01 -21.21
C ASP A 53 -11.80 -7.74 -19.91
N PHE A 54 -12.37 -6.88 -19.07
CA PHE A 54 -11.81 -6.51 -17.76
C PHE A 54 -11.95 -7.63 -16.70
N ASP A 55 -12.66 -8.72 -17.00
CA ASP A 55 -12.83 -9.86 -16.08
C ASP A 55 -11.71 -10.90 -16.18
N GLU A 56 -10.85 -10.79 -17.20
CA GLU A 56 -9.64 -11.60 -17.29
C GLU A 56 -8.59 -11.18 -16.26
N ASN A 57 -7.85 -12.15 -15.69
CA ASN A 57 -6.71 -11.85 -14.83
C ASN A 57 -5.68 -11.01 -15.62
N PRO A 58 -5.37 -9.76 -15.18
CA PRO A 58 -4.50 -8.86 -15.91
C PRO A 58 -3.01 -9.22 -15.77
N VAL A 59 -2.66 -10.24 -14.99
CA VAL A 59 -1.26 -10.62 -14.74
C VAL A 59 -0.68 -11.46 -15.88
N ASN A 60 0.47 -11.06 -16.39
CA ASN A 60 1.34 -11.86 -17.24
C ASN A 60 2.21 -12.77 -16.35
N LEU A 61 1.90 -14.07 -16.33
CA LEU A 61 2.55 -15.05 -15.45
C LEU A 61 4.06 -15.16 -15.70
N THR A 62 4.51 -15.09 -16.95
CA THR A 62 5.94 -15.17 -17.29
C THR A 62 6.71 -13.99 -16.69
N LEU A 63 6.17 -12.78 -16.83
CA LEU A 63 6.80 -11.58 -16.26
C LEU A 63 6.75 -11.58 -14.73
N LEU A 64 5.65 -12.07 -14.15
CA LEU A 64 5.53 -12.25 -12.70
C LEU A 64 6.58 -13.23 -12.17
N GLU A 65 6.69 -14.41 -12.77
CA GLU A 65 7.65 -15.43 -12.36
C GLU A 65 9.08 -14.93 -12.51
N TYR A 66 9.39 -14.20 -13.58
CA TYR A 66 10.69 -13.54 -13.72
C TYR A 66 10.94 -12.51 -12.61
N ALA A 67 9.97 -11.64 -12.30
CA ALA A 67 10.12 -10.63 -11.25
C ALA A 67 10.32 -11.27 -9.86
N ILE A 68 9.55 -12.31 -9.53
CA ILE A 68 9.56 -12.92 -8.20
C ILE A 68 10.67 -13.96 -8.04
N LEU A 69 10.81 -14.90 -8.99
CA LEU A 69 11.70 -16.05 -8.84
C LEU A 69 13.13 -15.74 -9.26
N GLU A 70 13.31 -14.93 -10.33
CA GLU A 70 14.65 -14.60 -10.84
C GLU A 70 15.17 -13.29 -10.23
N LYS A 71 14.29 -12.31 -9.97
CA LYS A 71 14.68 -10.99 -9.43
C LYS A 71 14.36 -10.79 -7.95
N ASN A 72 13.71 -11.76 -7.30
CA ASN A 72 13.41 -11.72 -5.87
C ASN A 72 12.63 -10.47 -5.42
N VAL A 73 11.85 -9.85 -6.32
CA VAL A 73 11.12 -8.60 -6.06
C VAL A 73 10.23 -8.75 -4.83
N GLY A 74 10.47 -7.91 -3.83
CA GLY A 74 9.78 -7.95 -2.54
C GLY A 74 8.48 -7.17 -2.49
N SER A 75 8.24 -6.23 -3.42
CA SER A 75 7.00 -5.46 -3.43
C SER A 75 6.49 -5.10 -4.82
N ILE A 76 5.17 -5.04 -4.95
CA ILE A 76 4.45 -4.55 -6.13
C ILE A 76 3.51 -3.42 -5.70
N LEU A 77 3.28 -2.43 -6.56
CA LEU A 77 2.32 -1.37 -6.29
C LEU A 77 1.43 -1.01 -7.49
N ASN A 78 0.49 -0.10 -7.25
CA ASN A 78 -0.37 0.56 -8.24
C ASN A 78 -1.50 -0.34 -8.77
N THR A 79 -2.47 0.23 -9.49
CA THR A 79 -3.61 -0.50 -10.05
C THR A 79 -3.34 -0.95 -11.50
N PRO A 80 -3.84 -2.12 -11.93
CA PRO A 80 -3.81 -2.50 -13.33
C PRO A 80 -4.44 -1.44 -14.23
N TYR A 81 -3.77 -1.12 -15.34
CA TYR A 81 -4.25 -0.22 -16.39
C TYR A 81 -4.65 1.19 -15.90
N ASN A 82 -4.17 1.63 -14.74
CA ASN A 82 -4.51 2.92 -14.12
C ASN A 82 -6.02 3.14 -13.92
N VAL A 83 -6.80 2.07 -13.75
CA VAL A 83 -8.24 2.14 -13.47
C VAL A 83 -8.61 1.28 -12.26
N ALA A 84 -9.70 1.64 -11.59
CA ALA A 84 -10.23 0.85 -10.48
C ALA A 84 -10.69 -0.53 -10.97
N GLN A 85 -10.40 -1.57 -10.18
CA GLN A 85 -10.74 -2.96 -10.49
C GLN A 85 -11.84 -3.48 -9.57
N LYS A 86 -12.56 -4.51 -10.01
CA LYS A 86 -13.49 -5.27 -9.15
C LYS A 86 -12.73 -5.92 -8.00
N ALA A 87 -13.39 -6.11 -6.86
CA ALA A 87 -12.79 -6.75 -5.69
C ALA A 87 -12.29 -8.18 -6.00
N GLU A 88 -13.04 -8.95 -6.80
CA GLU A 88 -12.69 -10.30 -7.21
C GLU A 88 -11.43 -10.32 -8.09
N THR A 89 -11.28 -9.33 -8.97
CA THR A 89 -10.08 -9.18 -9.81
C THR A 89 -8.86 -8.91 -8.94
N TRP A 90 -8.97 -8.01 -7.96
CA TRP A 90 -7.89 -7.79 -7.00
C TRP A 90 -7.53 -9.05 -6.20
N GLN A 91 -8.52 -9.77 -5.67
CA GLN A 91 -8.27 -11.00 -4.93
C GLN A 91 -7.55 -12.06 -5.78
N LYS A 92 -7.92 -12.19 -7.07
CA LYS A 92 -7.20 -13.03 -8.03
C LYS A 92 -5.75 -12.57 -8.23
N ILE A 93 -5.52 -11.27 -8.42
CA ILE A 93 -4.17 -10.69 -8.57
C ILE A 93 -3.30 -11.02 -7.35
N ILE A 94 -3.78 -10.69 -6.16
CA ILE A 94 -3.05 -10.92 -4.91
C ILE A 94 -2.77 -12.41 -4.73
N LYS A 95 -3.76 -13.28 -4.97
CA LYS A 95 -3.58 -14.73 -4.91
C LYS A 95 -2.47 -15.21 -5.83
N VAL A 96 -2.47 -14.80 -7.09
CA VAL A 96 -1.48 -15.24 -8.09
C VAL A 96 -0.07 -14.77 -7.72
N ILE A 97 0.08 -13.55 -7.19
CA ILE A 97 1.36 -13.02 -6.67
C ILE A 97 1.87 -13.87 -5.50
N GLN A 98 1.00 -14.18 -4.52
CA GLN A 98 1.39 -14.99 -3.37
C GLN A 98 1.72 -16.44 -3.77
N ASP A 99 0.95 -17.03 -4.70
CA ASP A 99 1.20 -18.36 -5.24
C ASP A 99 2.58 -18.44 -5.95
N ALA A 100 2.96 -17.41 -6.71
CA ALA A 100 4.29 -17.32 -7.30
C ALA A 100 5.38 -17.17 -6.23
N THR A 101 5.15 -16.33 -5.22
CA THR A 101 6.08 -16.11 -4.10
C THR A 101 6.37 -17.40 -3.33
N ALA A 102 5.36 -18.25 -3.14
CA ALA A 102 5.49 -19.53 -2.44
C ALA A 102 6.43 -20.52 -3.15
N LYS A 103 6.74 -20.30 -4.44
CA LYS A 103 7.71 -21.09 -5.21
C LYS A 103 9.17 -20.63 -5.00
N SER A 104 9.39 -19.43 -4.45
CA SER A 104 10.74 -18.92 -4.17
C SER A 104 11.43 -19.70 -3.04
N ARG A 105 12.77 -19.62 -2.98
CA ARG A 105 13.60 -20.39 -2.04
C ARG A 105 13.25 -20.13 -0.57
N LEU A 106 13.11 -18.86 -0.19
CA LEU A 106 12.82 -18.44 1.19
C LEU A 106 11.34 -18.16 1.45
N ARG A 107 10.50 -18.10 0.40
CA ARG A 107 9.04 -17.88 0.50
C ARG A 107 8.66 -16.62 1.29
N ILE A 108 9.48 -15.57 1.23
CA ILE A 108 9.18 -14.27 1.85
C ILE A 108 8.04 -13.63 1.05
N PRO A 109 6.85 -13.39 1.63
CA PRO A 109 5.69 -12.86 0.91
C PRO A 109 5.97 -11.53 0.22
N THR A 110 5.57 -11.39 -1.05
CA THR A 110 5.65 -10.12 -1.77
C THR A 110 4.56 -9.19 -1.27
N ILE A 111 4.92 -8.01 -0.78
CA ILE A 111 3.96 -7.04 -0.25
C ILE A 111 3.37 -6.16 -1.35
N TYR A 112 2.04 -5.97 -1.31
CA TYR A 112 1.34 -5.10 -2.25
C TYR A 112 1.01 -3.76 -1.60
N GLY A 113 1.39 -2.66 -2.26
CA GLY A 113 1.05 -1.29 -1.85
C GLY A 113 0.02 -0.65 -2.79
N LEU A 114 -0.94 0.09 -2.25
CA LEU A 114 -1.97 0.76 -3.04
C LEU A 114 -2.31 2.13 -2.46
N ASP A 115 -2.59 3.10 -3.33
CA ASP A 115 -3.13 4.40 -2.94
C ASP A 115 -4.65 4.28 -2.69
N SER A 116 -5.04 4.14 -1.42
CA SER A 116 -6.42 4.28 -0.94
C SER A 116 -6.52 5.59 -0.13
N ILE A 117 -6.57 6.70 -0.85
CA ILE A 117 -6.25 8.05 -0.31
C ILE A 117 -7.47 8.82 0.20
N HIS A 118 -8.68 8.44 -0.21
CA HIS A 118 -9.93 9.05 0.26
C HIS A 118 -11.06 8.01 0.27
N GLY A 119 -10.80 6.85 0.86
CA GLY A 119 -11.53 5.61 0.59
C GLY A 119 -10.70 4.69 -0.31
N ALA A 120 -11.18 3.48 -0.56
CA ALA A 120 -10.46 2.50 -1.37
C ALA A 120 -10.65 2.76 -2.88
N ASN A 121 -10.18 3.92 -3.35
CA ASN A 121 -10.49 4.49 -4.67
C ASN A 121 -10.10 3.67 -5.90
N TYR A 122 -9.25 2.65 -5.76
CA TYR A 122 -8.93 1.71 -6.84
C TYR A 122 -9.73 0.40 -6.81
N ILE A 123 -10.76 0.35 -5.99
CA ILE A 123 -11.71 -0.74 -5.90
C ILE A 123 -13.06 -0.23 -6.40
N GLN A 124 -13.63 -0.89 -7.41
CA GLN A 124 -14.96 -0.56 -7.90
C GLN A 124 -15.99 -0.76 -6.77
N GLU A 125 -16.98 0.13 -6.71
CA GLU A 125 -18.08 0.12 -5.72
C GLU A 125 -17.66 0.39 -4.25
N ALA A 126 -16.38 0.65 -3.99
CA ALA A 126 -15.92 1.07 -2.67
C ALA A 126 -16.44 2.46 -2.28
N VAL A 127 -16.53 2.71 -0.97
CA VAL A 127 -16.98 4.00 -0.45
C VAL A 127 -15.89 5.05 -0.68
N LEU A 128 -16.24 6.12 -1.39
CA LEU A 128 -15.40 7.30 -1.53
C LEU A 128 -15.80 8.37 -0.52
N PHE A 129 -14.80 8.94 0.14
CA PHE A 129 -14.93 10.01 1.11
C PHE A 129 -14.42 11.34 0.51
N PRO A 130 -14.75 12.49 1.13
CA PRO A 130 -14.09 13.74 0.80
C PRO A 130 -12.57 13.62 0.98
N HIS A 131 -11.81 14.31 0.13
CA HIS A 131 -10.36 14.43 0.32
C HIS A 131 -10.01 15.09 1.66
N SER A 132 -8.78 14.86 2.12
CA SER A 132 -8.27 15.25 3.43
C SER A 132 -8.52 16.72 3.78
N ILE A 133 -8.47 17.64 2.79
CA ILE A 133 -8.69 19.07 3.05
C ILE A 133 -10.13 19.34 3.54
N SER A 134 -11.10 18.61 3.00
CA SER A 134 -12.49 18.68 3.43
C SER A 134 -12.69 18.03 4.80
N LEU A 135 -11.95 16.97 5.11
CA LEU A 135 -11.94 16.36 6.44
C LEU A 135 -11.35 17.31 7.48
N ALA A 136 -10.29 18.04 7.14
CA ALA A 136 -9.73 19.09 7.98
C ALA A 136 -10.75 20.20 8.26
N GLY A 137 -11.51 20.62 7.24
CA GLY A 137 -12.59 21.59 7.39
C GLY A 137 -13.71 21.17 8.36
N SER A 138 -13.83 19.88 8.68
CA SER A 138 -14.77 19.39 9.69
C SER A 138 -14.29 19.59 11.14
N PHE A 139 -12.98 19.78 11.35
CA PHE A 139 -12.32 19.78 12.66
C PHE A 139 -12.72 18.58 13.56
N ASN A 140 -13.07 17.45 12.95
CA ASN A 140 -13.60 16.28 13.64
C ASN A 140 -12.67 15.05 13.47
N PRO A 141 -11.72 14.83 14.39
CA PRO A 141 -10.83 13.67 14.33
C PRO A 141 -11.57 12.32 14.40
N GLU A 142 -12.73 12.26 15.07
CA GLU A 142 -13.50 11.03 15.16
C GLU A 142 -14.13 10.65 13.81
N LEU A 143 -14.46 11.64 12.98
CA LEU A 143 -14.86 11.38 11.59
C LEU A 143 -13.68 10.78 10.80
N THR A 144 -12.48 11.35 10.93
CA THR A 144 -11.25 10.81 10.32
C THR A 144 -10.97 9.37 10.78
N ARG A 145 -11.19 9.06 12.06
CA ARG A 145 -11.07 7.69 12.61
C ARG A 145 -11.96 6.69 11.86
N LYS A 146 -13.25 7.01 11.71
CA LYS A 146 -14.22 6.13 11.04
C LYS A 146 -13.88 5.94 9.56
N ILE A 147 -13.47 7.01 8.89
CA ILE A 147 -13.03 6.96 7.48
C ILE A 147 -11.81 6.06 7.32
N ALA A 148 -10.82 6.21 8.20
CA ALA A 148 -9.62 5.37 8.21
C ALA A 148 -9.96 3.89 8.42
N GLN A 149 -10.87 3.57 9.35
CA GLN A 149 -11.33 2.20 9.59
C GLN A 149 -12.03 1.60 8.36
N ILE A 150 -12.96 2.32 7.74
CA ILE A 150 -13.68 1.86 6.54
C ILE A 150 -12.71 1.67 5.37
N THR A 151 -11.85 2.66 5.12
CA THR A 151 -10.82 2.59 4.07
C THR A 151 -9.93 1.36 4.27
N SER A 152 -9.45 1.13 5.50
CA SER A 152 -8.55 0.01 5.81
C SER A 152 -9.25 -1.35 5.66
N LEU A 153 -10.51 -1.45 6.07
CA LEU A 153 -11.32 -2.64 5.89
C LEU A 153 -11.50 -2.97 4.40
N GLU A 154 -11.89 -2.00 3.58
CA GLU A 154 -12.10 -2.19 2.14
C GLU A 154 -10.80 -2.52 1.41
N THR A 155 -9.70 -1.80 1.68
CA THR A 155 -8.37 -2.11 1.13
C THR A 155 -7.92 -3.51 1.55
N ARG A 156 -8.18 -3.92 2.79
CA ARG A 156 -7.77 -5.24 3.27
C ARG A 156 -8.65 -6.37 2.73
N ALA A 157 -9.91 -6.10 2.40
CA ALA A 157 -10.85 -7.06 1.81
C ALA A 157 -10.39 -7.60 0.43
N ILE A 158 -9.59 -6.83 -0.30
CA ILE A 158 -8.96 -7.26 -1.55
C ILE A 158 -7.59 -7.91 -1.37
N GLY A 159 -7.13 -8.07 -0.13
CA GLY A 159 -5.85 -8.70 0.21
C GLY A 159 -4.66 -7.76 0.24
N VAL A 160 -4.83 -6.46 -0.02
CA VAL A 160 -3.75 -5.46 0.04
C VAL A 160 -3.46 -5.08 1.49
N PRO A 161 -2.24 -5.29 2.02
CA PRO A 161 -1.90 -4.99 3.41
C PRO A 161 -1.34 -3.58 3.65
N TRP A 162 -0.97 -2.84 2.60
CA TRP A 162 -0.26 -1.57 2.73
C TRP A 162 -0.96 -0.46 1.96
N ASN A 163 -1.41 0.56 2.68
CA ASN A 163 -2.00 1.76 2.11
C ASN A 163 -0.98 2.91 2.11
N PHE A 164 -0.82 3.56 0.96
CA PHE A 164 -0.01 4.76 0.83
C PHE A 164 -0.75 6.02 1.32
N ASN A 165 -1.17 6.04 2.58
CA ASN A 165 -1.85 7.16 3.23
C ASN A 165 -1.53 7.13 4.74
N PRO A 166 -1.55 8.25 5.49
CA PRO A 166 -2.01 9.61 5.13
C PRO A 166 -0.96 10.50 4.43
N VAL A 167 -1.44 11.45 3.62
CA VAL A 167 -0.66 12.62 3.20
C VAL A 167 -0.60 13.63 4.34
N LEU A 168 0.61 13.93 4.81
CA LEU A 168 0.90 14.83 5.94
C LEU A 168 1.75 16.05 5.52
N ASP A 169 1.75 16.37 4.23
CA ASP A 169 2.30 17.64 3.77
C ASP A 169 1.48 18.81 4.34
N VAL A 170 2.13 19.93 4.64
CA VAL A 170 1.48 21.14 5.18
C VAL A 170 1.16 22.08 4.01
N GLY A 171 -0.10 22.13 3.61
CA GLY A 171 -0.58 22.80 2.39
C GLY A 171 -0.57 24.32 2.46
N ARG A 172 0.61 24.96 2.52
CA ARG A 172 0.76 26.43 2.61
C ARG A 172 0.82 27.14 1.25
N GLN A 173 0.82 26.39 0.15
CA GLN A 173 0.88 26.91 -1.22
C GLN A 173 -0.43 26.56 -1.95
N PRO A 174 -1.38 27.50 -2.10
CA PRO A 174 -2.71 27.18 -2.64
C PRO A 174 -2.69 26.78 -4.11
N VAL A 175 -1.64 27.15 -4.85
CA VAL A 175 -1.44 26.75 -6.26
C VAL A 175 -0.79 25.38 -6.42
N TRP A 176 -0.37 24.75 -5.31
CA TRP A 176 0.24 23.43 -5.36
C TRP A 176 -0.83 22.39 -5.71
N PRO A 177 -0.64 21.58 -6.77
CA PRO A 177 -1.71 20.75 -7.33
C PRO A 177 -2.19 19.63 -6.40
N ARG A 178 -1.46 19.34 -5.34
CA ARG A 178 -1.79 18.30 -4.35
C ARG A 178 -2.31 18.86 -3.03
N LEU A 179 -2.63 20.16 -2.97
CA LEU A 179 -3.16 20.83 -1.78
C LEU A 179 -4.35 20.07 -1.18
N PHE A 180 -5.25 19.59 -2.04
CA PHE A 180 -6.48 18.92 -1.61
C PHE A 180 -6.23 17.59 -0.87
N GLU A 181 -5.06 16.97 -1.08
CA GLU A 181 -4.68 15.73 -0.40
C GLU A 181 -4.24 15.97 1.05
N THR A 182 -3.93 17.21 1.43
CA THR A 182 -3.45 17.58 2.77
C THR A 182 -4.58 17.85 3.74
N TYR A 183 -4.27 17.89 5.04
CA TYR A 183 -5.17 18.42 6.07
C TYR A 183 -5.08 19.96 6.23
N GLY A 184 -4.60 20.67 5.20
CA GLY A 184 -4.49 22.13 5.19
C GLY A 184 -3.13 22.66 5.62
N GLU A 185 -3.10 23.96 5.96
CA GLU A 185 -1.86 24.73 6.18
C GLU A 185 -1.32 24.72 7.61
N ASP A 186 -2.09 24.17 8.56
CA ASP A 186 -1.76 24.15 9.98
C ASP A 186 -1.12 22.80 10.37
N PRO A 187 0.15 22.79 10.83
CA PRO A 187 0.83 21.56 11.20
C PRO A 187 0.21 20.86 12.40
N TYR A 188 -0.44 21.59 13.31
CA TYR A 188 -1.09 20.98 14.47
C TYR A 188 -2.31 20.16 14.04
N LEU A 189 -3.22 20.75 13.26
CA LEU A 189 -4.38 20.06 12.71
C LEU A 189 -3.98 18.86 11.85
N ALA A 190 -2.99 19.03 10.97
CA ALA A 190 -2.48 17.94 10.14
C ALA A 190 -1.91 16.80 10.99
N GLY A 191 -1.13 17.13 12.03
CA GLY A 191 -0.61 16.16 12.98
C GLY A 191 -1.72 15.40 13.73
N ARG A 192 -2.75 16.12 14.22
CA ARG A 192 -3.88 15.51 14.94
C ARG A 192 -4.74 14.60 14.05
N MET A 193 -5.04 15.02 12.82
CA MET A 193 -5.79 14.21 11.87
C MET A 193 -5.00 13.00 11.41
N GLY A 194 -3.71 13.19 11.11
CA GLY A 194 -2.78 12.13 10.72
C GLY A 194 -2.58 11.07 11.79
N GLU A 195 -2.36 11.47 13.04
CA GLU A 195 -2.24 10.55 14.18
C GLU A 195 -3.47 9.64 14.29
N VAL A 196 -4.67 10.23 14.22
CA VAL A 196 -5.91 9.48 14.33
C VAL A 196 -6.10 8.54 13.14
N TYR A 197 -5.79 8.99 11.92
CA TYR A 197 -5.84 8.12 10.74
C TYR A 197 -4.91 6.92 10.90
N VAL A 198 -3.64 7.14 11.27
CA VAL A 198 -2.64 6.07 11.46
C VAL A 198 -3.07 5.07 12.52
N GLN A 199 -3.48 5.54 13.71
CA GLN A 199 -3.93 4.66 14.79
C GLN A 199 -5.15 3.83 14.37
N ALA A 200 -6.09 4.44 13.66
CA ALA A 200 -7.32 3.80 13.22
C ALA A 200 -7.08 2.76 12.11
N SER A 201 -6.18 3.06 11.17
CA SER A 201 -5.85 2.17 10.04
C SER A 201 -5.02 0.97 10.44
N GLN A 202 -4.03 1.17 11.33
CA GLN A 202 -3.15 0.08 11.77
C GLN A 202 -3.77 -0.74 12.91
N GLY A 203 -4.69 -0.13 13.66
CA GLY A 203 -5.24 -0.71 14.89
C GLY A 203 -4.14 -1.10 15.87
N ASN A 204 -4.41 -2.12 16.69
CA ASN A 204 -3.43 -2.67 17.64
C ASN A 204 -2.66 -3.87 17.08
N ASP A 205 -3.07 -4.40 15.92
CA ASP A 205 -2.49 -5.58 15.31
C ASP A 205 -2.70 -5.56 13.79
N LEU A 206 -1.61 -5.56 13.03
CA LEU A 206 -1.61 -5.60 11.57
C LEU A 206 -1.96 -6.98 10.99
N LYS A 207 -1.99 -8.04 11.82
CA LYS A 207 -2.51 -9.35 11.43
C LYS A 207 -4.03 -9.37 11.29
N ASN A 208 -4.72 -8.40 11.89
CA ASN A 208 -6.15 -8.26 11.73
C ASN A 208 -6.50 -7.96 10.25
N ARG A 209 -7.44 -8.72 9.70
CA ARG A 209 -7.90 -8.61 8.31
C ARG A 209 -8.78 -7.37 8.03
N SER A 210 -8.87 -6.45 8.97
CA SER A 210 -9.48 -5.12 8.78
C SER A 210 -8.48 -3.97 8.86
N ASN A 211 -7.21 -4.25 9.13
CA ASN A 211 -6.16 -3.25 9.31
C ASN A 211 -5.14 -3.30 8.16
N VAL A 212 -4.48 -2.18 7.91
CA VAL A 212 -3.40 -2.03 6.91
C VAL A 212 -2.25 -1.24 7.52
N ALA A 213 -1.02 -1.47 7.07
CA ALA A 213 0.05 -0.51 7.33
C ALA A 213 -0.25 0.80 6.61
N THR A 214 0.20 1.89 7.22
CA THR A 214 0.11 3.24 6.67
C THR A 214 1.45 3.71 6.12
N CYS A 215 1.42 4.76 5.31
CA CYS A 215 2.61 5.41 4.78
C CYS A 215 2.44 6.92 4.96
N LEU A 216 3.24 7.49 5.87
CA LEU A 216 3.28 8.94 6.04
C LEU A 216 4.06 9.54 4.87
N LYS A 217 3.40 10.37 4.06
CA LYS A 217 4.01 10.98 2.85
C LYS A 217 3.73 12.48 2.76
N HIS A 218 4.60 13.29 2.18
CA HIS A 218 5.85 12.95 1.49
C HIS A 218 7.03 13.56 2.27
N TYR A 219 7.69 12.74 3.11
CA TYR A 219 8.71 13.21 4.06
C TYR A 219 9.90 13.90 3.35
N ILE A 220 10.21 15.19 3.58
CA ILE A 220 9.34 16.27 4.11
C ILE A 220 9.39 17.48 3.17
N GLY A 221 8.44 18.40 3.35
CA GLY A 221 8.47 19.74 2.74
C GLY A 221 7.98 19.80 1.29
N TYR A 222 7.40 18.71 0.79
CA TYR A 222 7.00 18.58 -0.61
C TYR A 222 5.93 19.60 -1.06
N SER A 223 5.11 20.08 -0.13
CA SER A 223 4.06 21.10 -0.37
C SER A 223 4.58 22.53 -0.57
N PHE A 224 5.89 22.76 -0.47
CA PHE A 224 6.48 24.09 -0.58
C PHE A 224 7.57 24.13 -1.68
N PRO A 225 7.18 24.12 -2.98
CA PRO A 225 8.11 23.96 -4.10
C PRO A 225 8.92 25.23 -4.47
N PHE A 226 9.11 26.18 -3.55
CA PHE A 226 9.79 27.47 -3.80
C PHE A 226 10.83 27.79 -2.74
#